data_AF-A0AAU9SIX7-F1
#
_entry.id   AF-A0AAU9SIX7-F1
#
_cell.length_a   1.000
_cell.length_b   1.000
_cell.length_c   1.000
_cell.angle_alpha   90.00
_cell.angle_beta   90.00
_cell.angle_gamma   90.00
#
_symmetry.space_group_name_H-M   'P 1'
#
loop_
_entity.id
_entity.type
_entity.pdbx_description
1 polymer ?
#
loop_
_entity_poly.entity_id
_entity_poly.type
_entity_poly.pdbx_seq_one_letter_code
_entity_poly.pdbx_strand_id
1 'polypeptide(L)'
;MAISSFLSPKLPFYPSTKLVPSRLTLSSPSVCCLSVDRRINHPSSAARNDELSSLRVVITAGGTAGHISSALAIGDELKSADPLTRILFIGFPNSMESTTVPSAGFDFSAISTVGSSSSRPFLYFTSFLRFPLRLVQSTFESYKILRDFKPQIVVGTGGHASFPVCFAAVIMGLKLVIQEQDSIPGTTNWILSFFADTIFAPFNCTVTNLPKRAAAKCVVYGNPIRQALRRYSSKGAARVSFFGQWAGAVSDAKVVLVLGGSLGANAINIALLNCYLQILSDHENWFFVWQTGVGAFDEMDSLVRSHPRLFLSP
;
A
#
# COMPACT_ATOMS: atom_id res chain seq x y z
N MET A 1 -13.02 4.93 -58.79
CA MET A 1 -12.80 6.29 -58.23
C MET A 1 -13.74 6.44 -57.05
N ALA A 2 -13.35 6.61 -55.79
CA ALA A 2 -12.07 6.90 -55.18
C ALA A 2 -12.00 6.21 -53.80
N ILE A 3 -10.79 5.80 -53.42
CA ILE A 3 -10.44 5.17 -52.14
C ILE A 3 -10.09 6.31 -51.18
N SER A 4 -10.71 6.38 -49.99
CA SER A 4 -10.28 7.27 -48.90
C SER A 4 -9.61 6.43 -47.79
N SER A 5 -8.29 6.56 -47.74
CA SER A 5 -7.40 5.97 -46.75
C SER A 5 -7.51 6.70 -45.41
N PHE A 6 -7.88 5.98 -44.34
CA PHE A 6 -7.74 6.43 -42.96
C PHE A 6 -6.29 6.29 -42.50
N LEU A 7 -5.68 7.41 -42.14
CA LEU A 7 -4.35 7.53 -41.55
C LEU A 7 -4.35 6.99 -40.11
N SER A 8 -3.51 5.99 -39.83
CA SER A 8 -3.17 5.56 -38.47
C SER A 8 -2.21 6.57 -37.81
N PRO A 9 -2.36 6.88 -36.50
CA PRO A 9 -1.40 7.74 -35.81
C PRO A 9 -0.08 6.99 -35.55
N LYS A 10 1.03 7.61 -35.98
CA LYS A 10 2.40 7.14 -35.74
C LYS A 10 2.74 7.23 -34.25
N LEU A 11 3.13 6.10 -33.66
CA LEU A 11 3.78 6.04 -32.34
C LEU A 11 5.16 6.74 -32.39
N PRO A 12 5.58 7.47 -31.34
CA PRO A 12 6.88 8.11 -31.32
C PRO A 12 8.02 7.08 -31.18
N PHE A 13 9.00 7.24 -32.05
CA PHE A 13 10.23 6.46 -32.15
C PHE A 13 11.19 6.88 -31.01
N TYR A 14 11.52 5.98 -30.08
CA TYR A 14 12.57 6.22 -29.09
C TYR A 14 13.95 5.86 -29.67
N PRO A 15 14.94 6.77 -29.67
CA PRO A 15 16.28 6.44 -30.14
C PRO A 15 17.00 5.54 -29.14
N SER A 16 17.65 4.51 -29.67
CA SER A 16 18.52 3.57 -28.95
C SER A 16 19.64 4.31 -28.21
N THR A 17 19.65 4.22 -26.88
CA THR A 17 20.73 4.76 -26.07
C THR A 17 21.92 3.81 -26.05
N LYS A 18 23.09 4.44 -26.18
CA LYS A 18 24.41 3.85 -26.34
C LYS A 18 24.81 2.95 -25.16
N LEU A 19 25.49 1.87 -25.54
CA LEU A 19 26.43 1.05 -24.79
C LEU A 19 26.97 1.68 -23.49
N VAL A 20 26.67 1.04 -22.35
CA VAL A 20 27.29 1.27 -21.05
C VAL A 20 28.65 0.56 -21.03
N PRO A 21 29.77 1.21 -20.62
CA PRO A 21 31.03 0.52 -20.45
C PRO A 21 31.01 -0.39 -19.21
N SER A 22 31.56 -1.58 -19.39
CA SER A 22 31.83 -2.60 -18.39
C SER A 22 32.86 -2.18 -17.34
N ARG A 23 32.72 -2.77 -16.13
CA ARG A 23 33.64 -2.85 -14.98
C ARG A 23 33.65 -1.66 -14.02
N LEU A 24 32.91 -1.83 -12.92
CA LEU A 24 33.36 -1.39 -11.60
C LEU A 24 33.48 -2.64 -10.71
N THR A 25 34.71 -2.91 -10.32
CA THR A 25 35.12 -3.99 -9.40
C THR A 25 34.59 -3.71 -8.00
N LEU A 26 33.73 -4.58 -7.49
CA LEU A 26 33.28 -4.59 -6.09
C LEU A 26 34.29 -5.38 -5.25
N SER A 27 35.07 -4.68 -4.43
CA SER A 27 35.75 -5.24 -3.26
C SER A 27 34.81 -5.16 -2.05
N SER A 28 34.27 -6.33 -1.67
CA SER A 28 33.82 -6.85 -0.35
C SER A 28 33.68 -5.92 0.89
N PRO A 29 32.99 -6.38 1.97
CA PRO A 29 31.64 -6.95 2.06
C PRO A 29 30.85 -6.39 3.29
N SER A 30 29.59 -6.80 3.46
CA SER A 30 28.87 -6.87 4.75
C SER A 30 28.64 -5.57 5.55
N VAL A 31 27.47 -4.94 5.37
CA VAL A 31 26.85 -4.14 6.44
C VAL A 31 25.55 -4.82 6.85
N CYS A 32 25.69 -5.69 7.85
CA CYS A 32 24.59 -6.25 8.62
C CYS A 32 24.10 -5.14 9.57
N CYS A 33 22.93 -4.56 9.32
CA CYS A 33 22.33 -3.59 10.24
C CYS A 33 21.62 -4.31 11.37
N LEU A 34 22.41 -4.82 12.32
CA LEU A 34 21.96 -5.18 13.67
C LEU A 34 22.93 -4.55 14.66
N SER A 35 22.53 -3.45 15.28
CA SER A 35 22.74 -3.27 16.71
C SER A 35 21.87 -2.12 17.22
N VAL A 36 20.88 -2.49 18.03
CA VAL A 36 20.37 -1.59 19.07
C VAL A 36 21.44 -1.57 20.14
N ASP A 37 22.15 -0.46 20.25
CA ASP A 37 23.29 -0.29 21.14
C ASP A 37 22.81 -0.29 22.61
N ARG A 38 22.96 -1.42 23.32
CA ARG A 38 22.72 -1.51 24.77
C ARG A 38 24.02 -1.20 25.52
N ARG A 39 24.20 0.04 25.97
CA ARG A 39 25.23 0.35 26.97
C ARG A 39 24.80 -0.21 28.33
N ILE A 40 25.55 -1.20 28.83
CA ILE A 40 25.45 -1.68 30.22
C ILE A 40 26.38 -0.83 31.08
N ASN A 41 25.80 -0.04 31.99
CA ASN A 41 26.48 0.46 33.17
C ASN A 41 25.73 -0.10 34.40
N HIS A 42 26.44 -0.80 35.27
CA HIS A 42 26.04 -1.03 36.67
C HIS A 42 26.90 -0.10 37.56
N PRO A 43 26.36 0.47 38.65
CA PRO A 43 25.93 -0.33 39.80
C PRO A 43 24.63 0.10 40.55
N SER A 44 24.09 -0.89 41.28
CA SER A 44 23.26 -0.85 42.50
C SER A 44 22.04 0.09 42.61
N SER A 45 20.84 -0.48 42.57
CA SER A 45 19.92 -0.54 43.73
C SER A 45 18.61 -1.22 43.32
N ALA A 46 18.07 -2.04 44.22
CA ALA A 46 16.96 -2.95 44.03
C ALA A 46 15.63 -2.24 43.69
N ALA A 47 14.76 -2.98 42.99
CA ALA A 47 13.34 -2.71 42.70
C ALA A 47 13.00 -1.84 41.47
N ARG A 48 13.42 -2.23 40.26
CA ARG A 48 12.75 -1.85 38.98
C ARG A 48 13.01 -2.88 37.87
N ASN A 49 12.58 -4.13 38.03
CA ASN A 49 12.81 -5.16 37.00
C ASN A 49 11.54 -5.96 36.70
N ASP A 50 10.55 -5.33 36.04
CA ASP A 50 9.51 -6.06 35.27
C ASP A 50 8.88 -5.27 34.10
N GLU A 51 9.32 -4.02 33.82
CA GLU A 51 9.02 -3.33 32.56
C GLU A 51 10.30 -3.16 31.73
N LEU A 52 10.87 -4.26 31.23
CA LEU A 52 11.75 -4.18 30.07
C LEU A 52 10.85 -3.77 28.89
N SER A 53 10.69 -2.46 28.69
CA SER A 53 9.62 -1.86 27.90
C SER A 53 9.55 -2.41 26.48
N SER A 54 8.60 -3.31 26.23
CA SER A 54 8.26 -3.77 24.88
C SER A 54 8.05 -2.56 23.97
N LEU A 55 8.63 -2.59 22.76
CA LEU A 55 8.44 -1.53 21.77
C LEU A 55 6.94 -1.31 21.53
N ARG A 56 6.49 -0.06 21.54
CA ARG A 56 5.12 0.36 21.26
C ARG A 56 5.11 1.22 20.01
N VAL A 57 4.47 0.71 18.97
CA VAL A 57 4.41 1.36 17.66
C VAL A 57 2.97 1.69 17.35
N VAL A 58 2.72 2.92 16.90
CA VAL A 58 1.46 3.25 16.23
C VAL A 58 1.68 3.24 14.73
N ILE A 59 0.82 2.55 14.01
CA ILE A 59 0.82 2.52 12.55
C ILE A 59 -0.48 3.14 12.05
N THR A 60 -0.42 3.97 11.03
CA THR A 60 -1.61 4.54 10.41
C THR A 60 -1.51 4.47 8.90
N ALA A 61 -2.63 4.09 8.30
CA ALA A 61 -2.84 3.99 6.87
C ALA A 61 -4.26 4.44 6.56
N GLY A 62 -4.48 5.05 5.40
CA GLY A 62 -5.83 5.37 4.95
C GLY A 62 -6.02 5.28 3.45
N GLY A 63 -7.28 5.16 3.03
CA GLY A 63 -7.66 5.26 1.63
C GLY A 63 -7.54 3.94 0.88
N THR A 64 -6.43 3.71 0.18
CA THR A 64 -6.28 2.62 -0.79
C THR A 64 -5.65 1.37 -0.16
N ALA A 65 -5.84 0.21 -0.81
CA ALA A 65 -5.23 -1.04 -0.37
C ALA A 65 -3.69 -1.01 -0.36
N GLY A 66 -3.05 -0.15 -1.16
CA GLY A 66 -1.60 -0.03 -1.22
C GLY A 66 -0.99 0.49 0.08
N HIS A 67 -1.56 1.56 0.65
CA HIS A 67 -1.15 2.11 1.95
C HIS A 67 -1.37 1.09 3.06
N ILE A 68 -2.55 0.44 3.09
CA ILE A 68 -2.92 -0.53 4.12
C ILE A 68 -2.02 -1.78 4.05
N SER A 69 -1.77 -2.32 2.85
CA SER A 69 -0.90 -3.47 2.65
C SER A 69 0.53 -3.20 3.11
N SER A 70 1.05 -2.01 2.83
CA SER A 70 2.38 -1.58 3.29
C SER A 70 2.44 -1.49 4.81
N ALA A 71 1.42 -0.91 5.43
CA ALA A 71 1.31 -0.78 6.88
C ALA A 71 1.25 -2.15 7.58
N LEU A 72 0.48 -3.09 7.03
CA LEU A 72 0.43 -4.47 7.53
C LEU A 72 1.76 -5.19 7.35
N ALA A 73 2.43 -5.03 6.21
CA ALA A 73 3.74 -5.65 5.99
C ALA A 73 4.79 -5.14 6.99
N ILE A 74 4.76 -3.85 7.34
CA ILE A 74 5.60 -3.28 8.41
C ILE A 74 5.23 -3.88 9.77
N GLY A 75 3.93 -3.98 10.08
CA GLY A 75 3.45 -4.59 11.32
C GLY A 75 3.86 -6.06 11.48
N ASP A 76 3.71 -6.85 10.42
CA ASP A 76 4.09 -8.27 10.36
C ASP A 76 5.59 -8.44 10.66
N GLU A 77 6.43 -7.60 10.05
CA GLU A 77 7.88 -7.65 10.23
C GLU A 77 8.31 -7.23 11.65
N LEU A 78 7.70 -6.17 12.19
CA LEU A 78 7.95 -5.74 13.57
C LEU A 78 7.58 -6.82 14.60
N LYS A 79 6.42 -7.48 14.40
CA LYS A 79 6.01 -8.62 15.24
C LYS A 79 6.90 -9.83 15.08
N SER A 80 7.41 -10.08 13.88
CA SER A 80 8.34 -11.18 13.61
C SER A 80 9.71 -10.93 14.26
N ALA A 81 10.18 -9.69 14.23
CA ALA A 81 11.47 -9.29 14.82
C ALA A 81 11.42 -9.28 16.36
N ASP A 82 10.33 -8.80 16.95
CA ASP A 82 10.09 -8.85 18.40
C ASP A 82 8.60 -9.12 18.69
N PRO A 83 8.24 -10.36 19.08
CA PRO A 83 6.86 -10.74 19.39
C PRO A 83 6.21 -9.92 20.51
N LEU A 84 7.01 -9.34 21.42
CA LEU A 84 6.54 -8.52 22.53
C LEU A 84 6.12 -7.12 22.08
N THR A 85 6.51 -6.69 20.87
CA THR A 85 6.13 -5.38 20.31
C THR A 85 4.62 -5.20 20.35
N ARG A 86 4.14 -4.11 20.96
CA ARG A 86 2.72 -3.74 20.92
C ARG A 86 2.49 -2.81 19.75
N ILE A 87 1.57 -3.17 18.87
CA ILE A 87 1.27 -2.40 17.66
C ILE A 87 -0.19 -2.01 17.71
N LEU A 88 -0.46 -0.71 17.63
CA LEU A 88 -1.80 -0.17 17.51
C LEU A 88 -1.96 0.51 16.16
N PHE A 89 -2.95 0.07 15.39
CA PHE A 89 -3.34 0.77 14.18
C PHE A 89 -4.38 1.83 14.47
N ILE A 90 -4.26 2.99 13.82
CA ILE A 90 -5.25 4.07 13.92
C ILE A 90 -5.71 4.47 12.52
N GLY A 91 -7.03 4.49 12.32
CA GLY A 91 -7.66 4.82 11.04
C GLY A 91 -9.08 5.33 11.19
N PHE A 92 -9.79 5.49 10.08
CA PHE A 92 -11.18 5.92 10.08
C PHE A 92 -12.13 4.74 10.37
N PRO A 93 -13.34 4.98 10.90
CA PRO A 93 -14.39 3.97 10.97
C PRO A 93 -14.98 3.69 9.58
N ASN A 94 -15.54 2.49 9.39
CA ASN A 94 -16.24 2.08 8.17
C ASN A 94 -15.39 2.22 6.89
N SER A 95 -14.09 1.98 7.02
CA SER A 95 -13.10 2.07 5.95
C SER A 95 -12.43 0.72 5.71
N MET A 96 -11.67 0.61 4.61
CA MET A 96 -10.94 -0.62 4.29
C MET A 96 -9.94 -0.99 5.39
N GLU A 97 -9.29 -0.01 6.02
CA GLU A 97 -8.37 -0.29 7.14
C GLU A 97 -9.10 -0.82 8.37
N SER A 98 -10.33 -0.34 8.64
CA SER A 98 -11.11 -0.76 9.82
C SER A 98 -11.53 -2.23 9.79
N THR A 99 -11.57 -2.85 8.61
CA THR A 99 -11.87 -4.28 8.43
C THR A 99 -10.60 -5.10 8.21
N THR A 100 -9.68 -4.62 7.37
CA THR A 100 -8.49 -5.38 6.95
C THR A 100 -7.48 -5.54 8.09
N VAL A 101 -7.34 -4.52 8.93
CA VAL A 101 -6.36 -4.55 10.04
C VAL A 101 -6.77 -5.53 11.14
N PRO A 102 -7.99 -5.49 11.70
CA PRO A 102 -8.42 -6.50 12.67
C PRO A 102 -8.41 -7.92 12.10
N SER A 103 -8.78 -8.08 10.83
CA SER A 103 -8.73 -9.38 10.14
C SER A 103 -7.31 -9.95 10.02
N ALA A 104 -6.29 -9.09 10.05
CA ALA A 104 -4.88 -9.47 10.11
C ALA A 104 -4.37 -9.75 11.54
N GLY A 105 -5.20 -9.59 12.57
CA GLY A 105 -4.87 -9.86 13.96
C GLY A 105 -4.20 -8.70 14.71
N PHE A 106 -4.30 -7.47 14.21
CA PHE A 106 -3.77 -6.27 14.88
C PHE A 106 -4.86 -5.48 15.60
N ASP A 107 -4.47 -4.83 16.71
CA ASP A 107 -5.33 -3.89 17.42
C ASP A 107 -5.62 -2.66 16.55
N PHE A 108 -6.88 -2.23 16.53
CA PHE A 108 -7.34 -1.09 15.74
C PHE A 108 -8.13 -0.10 16.61
N SER A 109 -7.80 1.18 16.49
CA SER A 109 -8.55 2.28 17.10
C SER A 109 -9.08 3.22 16.01
N ALA A 110 -10.35 3.56 16.11
CA ALA A 110 -11.00 4.45 15.16
C ALA A 110 -10.93 5.91 15.64
N ILE A 111 -10.67 6.82 14.70
CA ILE A 111 -10.83 8.27 14.88
C ILE A 111 -11.89 8.80 13.92
N SER A 112 -12.51 9.91 14.29
CA SER A 112 -13.52 10.59 13.47
C SER A 112 -13.03 10.81 12.03
N THR A 113 -13.95 10.69 11.07
CA THR A 113 -13.60 10.88 9.66
C THR A 113 -13.39 12.36 9.33
N VAL A 114 -12.27 12.66 8.67
CA VAL A 114 -12.02 13.98 8.09
C VAL A 114 -12.70 14.05 6.71
N GLY A 115 -14.03 13.97 6.72
CA GLY A 115 -14.88 13.95 5.51
C GLY A 115 -15.35 12.56 5.11
N SER A 116 -16.57 12.47 4.56
CA SER A 116 -17.18 11.21 4.09
C SER A 116 -17.48 11.32 2.60
N SER A 117 -17.03 10.29 1.88
CA SER A 117 -17.63 9.66 0.69
C SER A 117 -18.53 10.51 -0.22
N SER A 118 -18.08 10.68 -1.47
CA SER A 118 -18.93 10.76 -2.67
C SER A 118 -19.84 11.97 -2.88
N SER A 119 -19.62 13.13 -2.25
CA SER A 119 -20.36 14.35 -2.60
C SER A 119 -19.46 15.57 -2.67
N ARG A 120 -19.32 16.07 -3.90
CA ARG A 120 -18.63 17.29 -4.34
C ARG A 120 -18.47 18.33 -3.20
N PRO A 121 -17.28 18.42 -2.57
CA PRO A 121 -17.03 19.33 -1.44
C PRO A 121 -17.29 20.80 -1.77
N PHE A 122 -17.22 21.15 -3.06
CA PHE A 122 -17.29 22.51 -3.56
C PHE A 122 -18.72 23.06 -3.72
N LEU A 123 -19.76 22.22 -3.61
CA LEU A 123 -21.15 22.64 -3.86
C LEU A 123 -21.89 23.17 -2.63
N TYR A 124 -21.32 23.10 -1.42
CA TYR A 124 -21.94 23.63 -0.21
C TYR A 124 -20.91 24.31 0.69
N PHE A 125 -21.07 25.61 0.92
CA PHE A 125 -20.27 26.44 1.84
C PHE A 125 -20.15 25.81 3.25
N THR A 126 -21.16 25.04 3.66
CA THR A 126 -21.20 24.30 4.94
C THR A 126 -20.21 23.13 4.99
N SER A 127 -19.85 22.53 3.86
CA SER A 127 -18.87 21.43 3.78
C SER A 127 -17.44 21.92 3.95
N PHE A 128 -17.14 23.14 3.46
CA PHE A 128 -15.81 23.75 3.59
C PHE A 128 -15.47 24.12 5.05
N LEU A 129 -16.44 24.64 5.80
CA LEU A 129 -16.28 24.96 7.23
C LEU A 129 -16.21 23.74 8.14
N ARG A 130 -16.85 22.63 7.75
CA ARG A 130 -16.84 21.38 8.53
C ARG A 130 -15.53 20.61 8.45
N PHE A 131 -14.79 20.74 7.35
CA PHE A 131 -13.51 20.07 7.14
C PHE A 131 -12.46 20.43 8.22
N PRO A 132 -12.11 21.71 8.47
CA PRO A 132 -11.11 22.05 9.47
C PRO A 132 -11.56 21.65 10.88
N LEU A 133 -12.85 21.80 11.22
CA LEU A 133 -13.39 21.37 12.51
C LEU A 133 -13.24 19.86 12.73
N ARG A 134 -13.59 19.05 11.73
CA ARG A 134 -13.41 17.58 11.80
C ARG A 134 -11.94 17.19 11.85
N LEU A 135 -11.07 17.91 11.14
CA LEU A 135 -9.64 17.66 11.20
C LEU A 135 -9.09 17.93 12.60
N VAL A 136 -9.47 19.04 13.23
CA VAL A 136 -9.08 19.36 14.61
C VAL A 136 -9.60 18.30 15.57
N GLN A 137 -10.87 17.91 15.45
CA GLN A 137 -11.45 16.85 16.27
C GLN A 137 -10.68 15.52 16.13
N SER A 138 -10.42 15.09 14.90
CA SER A 138 -9.71 13.83 14.61
C SER A 138 -8.27 13.87 15.10
N THR A 139 -7.61 15.03 15.02
CA THR A 139 -6.27 15.25 15.57
C THR A 139 -6.29 15.18 17.10
N PHE A 140 -7.32 15.74 17.76
CA PHE A 140 -7.46 15.68 19.21
C PHE A 140 -7.79 14.27 19.72
N GLU A 141 -8.62 13.52 19.01
CA GLU A 141 -8.86 12.10 19.28
C GLU A 141 -7.57 11.28 19.12
N SER A 142 -6.82 11.52 18.04
CA SER A 142 -5.51 10.91 17.82
C SER A 142 -4.54 11.23 18.97
N TYR A 143 -4.48 12.49 19.40
CA TYR A 143 -3.66 12.92 20.52
C TYR A 143 -3.97 12.14 21.81
N LYS A 144 -5.26 11.96 22.13
CA LYS A 144 -5.68 11.17 23.31
C LYS A 144 -5.21 9.73 23.20
N ILE A 145 -5.43 9.09 22.05
CA ILE A 145 -5.03 7.70 21.81
C ILE A 145 -3.50 7.55 21.94
N LEU A 146 -2.73 8.45 21.31
CA LEU A 146 -1.27 8.46 21.40
C LEU A 146 -0.77 8.68 22.84
N ARG A 147 -1.40 9.59 23.58
CA ARG A 147 -1.05 9.86 24.99
C ARG A 147 -1.30 8.64 25.87
N ASP A 148 -2.40 7.95 25.66
CA ASP A 148 -2.80 6.82 26.50
C ASP A 148 -2.00 5.56 26.14
N PHE A 149 -1.72 5.33 24.85
CA PHE A 149 -0.91 4.22 24.36
C PHE A 149 0.60 4.40 24.59
N LYS A 150 1.10 5.64 24.63
CA LYS A 150 2.51 6.02 24.83
C LYS A 150 3.46 5.32 23.83
N PRO A 151 3.26 5.46 22.51
CA PRO A 151 4.17 4.88 21.52
C PRO A 151 5.53 5.57 21.54
N GLN A 152 6.58 4.83 21.20
CA GLN A 152 7.90 5.42 20.96
C GLN A 152 8.05 5.95 19.54
N ILE A 153 7.26 5.40 18.60
CA ILE A 153 7.33 5.74 17.18
C ILE A 153 5.94 5.65 16.54
N VAL A 154 5.67 6.57 15.61
CA VAL A 154 4.47 6.60 14.77
C VAL A 154 4.90 6.42 13.32
N VAL A 155 4.28 5.46 12.62
CA VAL A 155 4.55 5.15 11.22
C VAL A 155 3.32 5.51 10.40
N GLY A 156 3.46 6.47 9.48
CA GLY A 156 2.43 6.84 8.52
C GLY A 156 2.73 6.29 7.13
N THR A 157 1.82 5.51 6.56
CA THR A 157 1.99 4.96 5.21
C THR A 157 1.20 5.71 4.14
N GLY A 158 0.56 6.82 4.49
CA GLY A 158 -0.20 7.66 3.56
C GLY A 158 -1.71 7.47 3.62
N GLY A 159 -2.43 8.32 2.87
CA GLY A 159 -3.89 8.41 2.90
C GLY A 159 -4.43 9.51 3.81
N HIS A 160 -5.74 9.77 3.74
CA HIS A 160 -6.37 10.85 4.50
C HIS A 160 -6.42 10.56 6.02
N ALA A 161 -6.59 9.30 6.41
CA ALA A 161 -6.63 8.89 7.81
C ALA A 161 -5.30 9.11 8.54
N SER A 162 -4.17 8.97 7.83
CA SER A 162 -2.84 9.13 8.42
C SER A 162 -2.49 10.54 8.82
N PHE A 163 -3.06 11.55 8.16
CA PHE A 163 -2.72 12.95 8.44
C PHE A 163 -2.99 13.37 9.89
N PRO A 164 -4.22 13.28 10.44
CA PRO A 164 -4.49 13.69 11.83
C PRO A 164 -3.66 12.92 12.86
N VAL A 165 -3.40 11.64 12.63
CA VAL A 165 -2.61 10.79 13.53
C VAL A 165 -1.15 11.22 13.55
N CYS A 166 -0.53 11.32 12.37
CA CYS A 166 0.87 11.74 12.26
C CYS A 166 1.05 13.19 12.72
N PHE A 167 0.09 14.07 12.44
CA PHE A 167 0.15 15.45 12.89
C PHE A 167 0.05 15.57 14.42
N ALA A 168 -0.83 14.77 15.06
CA ALA A 168 -0.86 14.67 16.52
C ALA A 168 0.48 14.17 17.09
N ALA A 169 1.13 13.21 16.43
CA ALA A 169 2.46 12.74 16.82
C ALA A 169 3.53 13.85 16.78
N VAL A 170 3.50 14.67 15.72
CA VAL A 170 4.38 15.85 15.58
C VAL A 170 4.14 16.86 16.69
N ILE A 171 2.88 17.18 17.01
CA ILE A 171 2.52 18.08 18.12
C ILE A 171 3.05 17.56 19.45
N MET A 172 3.05 16.24 19.64
CA MET A 172 3.55 15.58 20.85
C MET A 172 5.08 15.42 20.90
N GLY A 173 5.80 15.76 19.82
CA GLY A 173 7.24 15.54 19.72
C GLY A 173 7.64 14.06 19.63
N LEU A 174 6.73 13.19 19.18
CA LEU A 174 7.01 11.77 18.96
C LEU A 174 7.82 11.56 17.67
N LYS A 175 8.57 10.45 17.61
CA LYS A 175 9.27 10.06 16.39
C LYS A 175 8.28 9.70 15.30
N LEU A 176 8.41 10.35 14.14
CA LEU A 176 7.55 10.14 12.98
C LEU A 176 8.35 9.56 11.82
N VAL A 177 7.91 8.41 11.34
CA VAL A 177 8.41 7.75 10.13
C VAL A 177 7.31 7.73 9.08
N ILE A 178 7.68 7.99 7.83
CA ILE A 178 6.76 7.88 6.69
C ILE A 178 7.24 6.79 5.75
N GLN A 179 6.31 5.99 5.23
CA GLN A 179 6.52 5.11 4.09
C GLN A 179 5.72 5.62 2.90
N GLU A 180 6.40 6.00 1.83
CA GLU A 180 5.79 6.28 0.53
C GLU A 180 5.80 5.01 -0.35
N GLN A 181 4.80 4.85 -1.21
CA GLN A 181 4.64 3.70 -2.10
C GLN A 181 4.73 4.06 -3.58
N ASP A 182 4.50 5.33 -3.90
CA ASP A 182 4.38 5.82 -5.26
C ASP A 182 5.64 6.57 -5.72
N SER A 183 5.78 6.68 -7.05
CA SER A 183 6.84 7.50 -7.67
C SER A 183 6.63 9.00 -7.46
N ILE A 184 5.38 9.41 -7.27
CA ILE A 184 4.99 10.78 -6.91
C ILE A 184 4.33 10.68 -5.53
N PRO A 185 4.90 11.33 -4.50
CA PRO A 185 4.36 11.24 -3.16
C PRO A 185 2.95 11.81 -3.08
N GLY A 186 2.06 11.09 -2.39
CA GLY A 186 0.70 11.55 -2.15
C GLY A 186 0.68 12.82 -1.28
N THR A 187 -0.37 13.64 -1.41
CA THR A 187 -0.45 14.94 -0.71
C THR A 187 -0.21 14.83 0.80
N THR A 188 -0.78 13.81 1.46
CA THR A 188 -0.55 13.57 2.90
C THR A 188 0.93 13.35 3.21
N ASN A 189 1.58 12.42 2.51
CA ASN A 189 2.99 12.09 2.74
C ASN A 189 3.89 13.28 2.36
N TRP A 190 3.56 14.00 1.30
CA TRP A 190 4.29 15.20 0.89
C TRP A 190 4.24 16.27 2.00
N ILE A 191 3.08 16.55 2.60
CA ILE A 191 2.97 17.50 3.71
C ILE A 191 3.69 16.98 4.96
N LEU A 192 3.47 15.72 5.34
CA LEU A 192 4.08 15.14 6.54
C LEU A 192 5.61 15.00 6.39
N SER A 193 6.14 14.94 5.17
CA SER A 193 7.58 14.83 4.90
C SER A 193 8.41 15.98 5.49
N PHE A 194 7.82 17.17 5.65
CA PHE A 194 8.49 18.29 6.32
C PHE A 194 8.78 17.98 7.80
N PHE A 195 7.92 17.20 8.44
CA PHE A 195 7.96 16.93 9.88
C PHE A 195 8.56 15.58 10.23
N ALA A 196 8.55 14.61 9.32
CA ALA A 196 9.12 13.28 9.57
C ALA A 196 10.59 13.32 9.97
N ASP A 197 10.99 12.39 10.84
CA ASP A 197 12.38 12.11 11.16
C ASP A 197 13.06 11.31 10.04
N THR A 198 12.32 10.37 9.42
CA THR A 198 12.82 9.52 8.34
C THR A 198 11.70 9.20 7.36
N ILE A 199 12.04 9.17 6.08
CA ILE A 199 11.12 8.86 4.98
C ILE A 199 11.66 7.65 4.24
N PHE A 200 10.86 6.60 4.12
CA PHE A 200 11.18 5.44 3.30
C PHE A 200 10.49 5.58 1.94
N ALA A 201 11.28 5.47 0.88
CA ALA A 201 10.83 5.61 -0.49
C ALA A 201 11.05 4.32 -1.30
N PRO A 202 10.19 4.07 -2.29
CA PRO A 202 10.29 2.91 -3.15
C PRO A 202 11.30 3.12 -4.28
N PHE A 203 11.44 4.36 -4.76
CA PHE A 203 12.20 4.71 -5.95
C PHE A 203 13.02 5.98 -5.73
N ASN A 204 14.11 6.11 -6.48
CA ASN A 204 14.90 7.36 -6.51
C ASN A 204 14.08 8.55 -7.04
N CYS A 205 13.14 8.32 -7.97
CA CYS A 205 12.27 9.39 -8.48
C CYS A 205 11.30 9.94 -7.42
N THR A 206 10.90 9.13 -6.44
CA THR A 206 10.12 9.61 -5.30
C THR A 206 10.88 10.68 -4.53
N VAL A 207 12.18 10.49 -4.33
CA VAL A 207 13.06 11.44 -3.64
C VAL A 207 13.10 12.79 -4.36
N THR A 208 13.17 12.77 -5.69
CA THR A 208 13.20 14.00 -6.50
C THR A 208 11.89 14.80 -6.46
N ASN A 209 10.77 14.13 -6.15
CA ASN A 209 9.45 14.73 -6.05
C ASN A 209 9.10 15.19 -4.62
N LEU A 210 9.94 14.89 -3.62
CA LEU A 210 9.81 15.40 -2.27
C LEU A 210 10.36 16.83 -2.15
N PRO A 211 9.91 17.59 -1.14
CA PRO A 211 10.53 18.88 -0.82
C PRO A 211 12.03 18.73 -0.59
N LYS A 212 12.84 19.66 -1.12
CA LYS A 212 14.32 19.61 -1.00
C LYS A 212 14.82 19.40 0.44
N ARG A 213 14.14 20.02 1.42
CA ARG A 213 14.46 19.88 2.85
C ARG A 213 14.13 18.49 3.42
N ALA A 214 13.16 17.80 2.84
CA ALA A 214 12.76 16.46 3.24
C ALA A 214 13.61 15.37 2.54
N ALA A 215 14.12 15.65 1.35
CA ALA A 215 14.92 14.70 0.57
C ALA A 215 16.15 14.16 1.33
N ALA A 216 16.79 14.97 2.17
CA ALA A 216 17.93 14.55 2.99
C ALA A 216 17.58 13.53 4.09
N LYS A 217 16.28 13.41 4.43
CA LYS A 217 15.76 12.45 5.41
C LYS A 217 15.25 11.17 4.76
N CYS A 218 15.36 11.07 3.43
CA CYS A 218 14.77 10.02 2.64
C CYS A 218 15.78 8.88 2.39
N VAL A 219 15.31 7.64 2.55
CA VAL A 219 16.08 6.42 2.29
C VAL A 219 15.29 5.53 1.33
N VAL A 220 15.96 5.00 0.32
CA VAL A 220 15.32 4.19 -0.74
C VAL A 220 15.51 2.71 -0.43
N TYR A 221 14.44 2.04 0.00
CA TYR A 221 14.43 0.60 0.32
C TYR A 221 13.39 -0.22 -0.44
N GLY A 222 12.65 0.41 -1.36
CA GLY A 222 11.56 -0.27 -2.05
C GLY A 222 10.26 -0.28 -1.24
N ASN A 223 9.29 -1.06 -1.72
CA ASN A 223 8.01 -1.22 -1.04
C ASN A 223 8.02 -2.44 -0.12
N PRO A 224 7.48 -2.32 1.11
CA PRO A 224 7.32 -3.46 1.99
C PRO A 224 6.27 -4.42 1.40
N ILE A 225 6.60 -5.70 1.35
CA ILE A 225 5.74 -6.76 0.80
C ILE A 225 5.34 -7.70 1.94
N ARG A 226 4.04 -7.96 2.07
CA ARG A 226 3.47 -8.87 3.08
C ARG A 226 4.17 -10.23 3.05
N GLN A 227 4.47 -10.78 4.22
CA GLN A 227 5.12 -12.09 4.33
C GLN A 227 4.31 -13.20 3.67
N ALA A 228 2.98 -13.13 3.69
CA ALA A 228 2.09 -14.07 3.01
C ALA A 228 2.38 -14.19 1.50
N LEU A 229 2.80 -13.09 0.84
CA LEU A 229 3.14 -13.08 -0.58
C LEU A 229 4.54 -13.65 -0.87
N ARG A 230 5.38 -13.82 0.15
CA ARG A 230 6.71 -14.45 0.00
C ARG A 230 6.64 -15.97 -0.07
N ARG A 231 5.50 -16.58 0.26
CA ARG A 231 5.28 -18.03 0.11
C ARG A 231 5.04 -18.34 -1.37
N TYR A 232 6.05 -18.89 -2.03
CA TYR A 232 5.95 -19.26 -3.44
C TYR A 232 5.06 -20.51 -3.61
N SER A 233 3.94 -20.36 -4.31
CA SER A 233 3.20 -21.50 -4.84
C SER A 233 3.77 -21.89 -6.21
N SER A 234 3.83 -23.19 -6.51
CA SER A 234 4.20 -23.63 -7.87
C SER A 234 3.14 -23.16 -8.87
N LYS A 235 3.56 -22.81 -10.10
CA LYS A 235 2.63 -22.41 -11.16
C LYS A 235 1.56 -23.47 -11.41
N GLY A 236 1.95 -24.75 -11.37
CA GLY A 236 1.01 -25.87 -11.51
C GLY A 236 -0.06 -25.87 -10.41
N ALA A 237 0.35 -25.76 -9.13
CA ALA A 237 -0.58 -25.74 -8.01
C ALA A 237 -1.52 -24.52 -8.07
N ALA A 238 -1.00 -23.33 -8.41
CA ALA A 238 -1.81 -22.14 -8.58
C ALA A 238 -2.86 -22.31 -9.68
N ARG A 239 -2.47 -22.84 -10.84
CA ARG A 239 -3.42 -23.05 -11.94
C ARG A 239 -4.51 -24.09 -11.59
N VAL A 240 -4.15 -25.17 -10.89
CA VAL A 240 -5.12 -26.15 -10.39
C VAL A 240 -6.07 -25.52 -9.37
N SER A 241 -5.58 -24.62 -8.50
CA SER A 241 -6.43 -23.93 -7.53
C SER A 241 -7.51 -23.06 -8.19
N PHE A 242 -7.22 -22.42 -9.33
CA PHE A 242 -8.20 -21.58 -10.03
C PHE A 242 -9.03 -22.35 -11.07
N PHE A 243 -8.45 -23.37 -11.73
CA PHE A 243 -9.04 -24.03 -12.91
C PHE A 243 -8.99 -25.56 -12.85
N GLY A 244 -8.85 -26.17 -11.66
CA GLY A 244 -8.65 -27.61 -11.49
C GLY A 244 -9.76 -28.51 -12.03
N GLN A 245 -10.95 -27.96 -12.25
CA GLN A 245 -12.05 -28.60 -12.97
C GLN A 245 -11.73 -28.93 -14.44
N TRP A 246 -10.65 -28.36 -14.98
CA TRP A 246 -10.17 -28.64 -16.34
C TRP A 246 -9.05 -29.69 -16.30
N ALA A 247 -9.42 -30.98 -16.25
CA ALA A 247 -8.46 -32.07 -16.20
C ALA A 247 -7.60 -32.13 -17.49
N GLY A 248 -6.28 -32.22 -17.34
CA GLY A 248 -5.34 -32.59 -18.41
C GLY A 248 -4.65 -31.44 -19.17
N ALA A 249 -5.21 -30.23 -19.21
CA ALA A 249 -4.64 -29.16 -20.04
C ALA A 249 -4.27 -27.87 -19.28
N VAL A 250 -4.38 -27.91 -17.94
CA VAL A 250 -3.90 -26.86 -17.02
C VAL A 250 -2.37 -26.83 -16.92
N SER A 251 -1.66 -27.91 -17.28
CA SER A 251 -0.18 -27.96 -17.25
C SER A 251 0.47 -26.92 -18.17
N ASP A 252 -0.10 -26.70 -19.36
CA ASP A 252 0.41 -25.79 -20.40
C ASP A 252 -0.44 -24.54 -20.61
N ALA A 253 -1.42 -24.32 -19.71
CA ALA A 253 -2.28 -23.15 -19.75
C ALA A 253 -1.49 -21.83 -19.63
N LYS A 254 -1.78 -20.89 -20.52
CA LYS A 254 -1.34 -19.50 -20.41
C LYS A 254 -2.41 -18.71 -19.66
N VAL A 255 -2.14 -18.43 -18.39
CA VAL A 255 -3.04 -17.63 -17.55
C VAL A 255 -2.68 -16.16 -17.65
N VAL A 256 -3.64 -15.35 -18.07
CA VAL A 256 -3.59 -13.89 -18.08
C VAL A 256 -4.26 -13.38 -16.83
N LEU A 257 -3.47 -12.75 -15.96
CA LEU A 257 -3.97 -12.04 -14.79
C LEU A 257 -4.25 -10.58 -15.16
N VAL A 258 -5.49 -10.14 -14.97
CA VAL A 258 -5.94 -8.78 -15.24
C VAL A 258 -6.30 -8.12 -13.91
N LEU A 259 -5.61 -7.03 -13.59
CA LEU A 259 -5.76 -6.32 -12.33
C LEU A 259 -6.33 -4.92 -12.60
N GLY A 260 -7.54 -4.67 -12.09
CA GLY A 260 -8.14 -3.34 -12.05
C GLY A 260 -7.69 -2.49 -10.85
N GLY A 261 -6.99 -3.11 -9.89
CA GLY A 261 -6.62 -2.48 -8.63
C GLY A 261 -7.77 -2.53 -7.61
N SER A 262 -7.51 -2.08 -6.38
CA SER A 262 -8.43 -2.32 -5.25
C SER A 262 -9.84 -1.75 -5.41
N LEU A 263 -10.01 -0.65 -6.15
CA LEU A 263 -11.32 -0.06 -6.44
C LEU A 263 -11.89 -0.53 -7.79
N GLY A 264 -11.10 -1.25 -8.58
CA GLY A 264 -11.38 -1.56 -9.98
C GLY A 264 -10.99 -0.42 -10.94
N ALA A 265 -10.79 -0.79 -12.20
CA ALA A 265 -10.50 0.16 -13.27
C ALA A 265 -11.54 -0.02 -14.38
N ASN A 266 -12.53 0.87 -14.43
CA ASN A 266 -13.65 0.74 -15.38
C ASN A 266 -13.18 0.69 -16.84
N ALA A 267 -12.16 1.47 -17.20
CA ALA A 267 -11.59 1.45 -18.54
C ALA A 267 -10.99 0.08 -18.92
N ILE A 268 -10.32 -0.59 -17.98
CA ILE A 268 -9.80 -1.96 -18.17
C ILE A 268 -10.97 -2.93 -18.28
N ASN A 269 -11.96 -2.78 -17.40
CA ASN A 269 -13.09 -3.69 -17.36
C ASN A 269 -13.89 -3.67 -18.68
N ILE A 270 -14.22 -2.47 -19.18
CA ILE A 270 -14.93 -2.30 -20.45
C ILE A 270 -14.08 -2.82 -21.62
N ALA A 271 -12.78 -2.52 -21.65
CA ALA A 271 -11.91 -2.98 -22.72
C ALA A 271 -11.87 -4.51 -22.78
N LEU A 272 -11.75 -5.17 -21.63
CA LEU A 272 -11.69 -6.62 -21.57
C LEU A 272 -13.05 -7.28 -21.84
N LEU A 273 -14.15 -6.70 -21.35
CA LEU A 273 -15.51 -7.19 -21.61
C LEU A 273 -15.79 -7.30 -23.12
N ASN A 274 -15.27 -6.35 -23.91
CA ASN A 274 -15.48 -6.32 -25.35
C ASN A 274 -14.63 -7.32 -26.14
N CYS A 275 -13.57 -7.90 -25.56
CA CYS A 275 -12.63 -8.74 -26.32
C CYS A 275 -12.36 -10.13 -25.71
N TYR A 276 -12.68 -10.38 -24.43
CA TYR A 276 -12.27 -11.62 -23.76
C TYR A 276 -12.81 -12.89 -24.43
N LEU A 277 -14.06 -12.89 -24.91
CA LEU A 277 -14.65 -14.05 -25.60
C LEU A 277 -13.93 -14.35 -26.91
N GLN A 278 -13.58 -13.31 -27.68
CA GLN A 278 -12.84 -13.48 -28.93
C GLN A 278 -11.45 -14.03 -28.63
N ILE A 279 -10.73 -13.46 -27.65
CA ILE A 279 -9.40 -13.93 -27.25
C ILE A 279 -9.44 -15.39 -26.79
N LEU A 280 -10.45 -15.78 -25.99
CA LEU A 280 -10.61 -17.16 -25.55
C LEU A 280 -10.94 -18.10 -26.71
N SER A 281 -11.67 -17.64 -27.72
CA SER A 281 -11.97 -18.42 -28.93
C SER A 281 -10.73 -18.61 -29.80
N ASP A 282 -9.94 -17.56 -29.99
CA ASP A 282 -8.72 -17.57 -30.82
C ASP A 282 -7.56 -18.36 -30.16
N HIS A 283 -7.60 -18.52 -28.84
CA HIS A 283 -6.55 -19.20 -28.07
C HIS A 283 -7.12 -20.23 -27.10
N GLU A 284 -7.13 -21.51 -27.51
CA GLU A 284 -7.69 -22.63 -26.74
C GLU A 284 -6.99 -22.87 -25.39
N ASN A 285 -5.70 -22.53 -25.27
CA ASN A 285 -4.92 -22.71 -24.04
C ASN A 285 -4.82 -21.46 -23.15
N TRP A 286 -5.56 -20.38 -23.46
CA TRP A 286 -5.57 -19.17 -22.63
C TRP A 286 -6.67 -19.21 -21.59
N PHE A 287 -6.34 -18.65 -20.43
CA PHE A 287 -7.20 -18.54 -19.25
C PHE A 287 -7.12 -17.14 -18.70
N PHE A 288 -8.21 -16.63 -18.13
CA PHE A 288 -8.25 -15.31 -17.51
C PHE A 288 -8.55 -15.43 -16.02
N VAL A 289 -7.75 -14.74 -15.22
CA VAL A 289 -8.10 -14.34 -13.86
C VAL A 289 -8.29 -12.83 -13.91
N TRP A 290 -9.51 -12.36 -13.72
CA TRP A 290 -9.86 -10.96 -13.89
C TRP A 290 -10.42 -10.39 -12.60
N GLN A 291 -9.64 -9.49 -11.99
CA GLN A 291 -10.03 -8.72 -10.83
C GLN A 291 -10.69 -7.41 -11.27
N THR A 292 -12.00 -7.29 -11.04
CA THR A 292 -12.84 -6.19 -11.56
C THR A 292 -12.93 -5.00 -10.62
N GLY A 293 -12.71 -5.20 -9.32
CA GLY A 293 -12.95 -4.22 -8.26
C GLY A 293 -14.27 -4.44 -7.55
N VAL A 294 -14.28 -4.24 -6.23
CA VAL A 294 -15.47 -4.40 -5.37
C VAL A 294 -16.70 -3.61 -5.83
N GLY A 295 -16.51 -2.43 -6.42
CA GLY A 295 -17.62 -1.59 -6.88
C GLY A 295 -18.20 -1.98 -8.24
N ALA A 296 -17.42 -2.71 -9.06
CA ALA A 296 -17.81 -3.11 -10.41
C ALA A 296 -18.06 -4.62 -10.54
N PHE A 297 -17.83 -5.39 -9.48
CA PHE A 297 -17.92 -6.86 -9.51
C PHE A 297 -19.31 -7.33 -9.91
N ASP A 298 -20.36 -6.88 -9.22
CA ASP A 298 -21.74 -7.34 -9.50
C ASP A 298 -22.19 -6.97 -10.92
N GLU A 299 -21.82 -5.77 -11.39
CA GLU A 299 -22.10 -5.34 -12.77
C GLU A 299 -21.36 -6.23 -13.77
N MET A 300 -20.07 -6.44 -13.58
CA MET A 300 -19.26 -7.27 -14.49
C MET A 300 -19.68 -8.73 -14.48
N ASP A 301 -20.02 -9.30 -13.31
CA ASP A 301 -20.52 -10.67 -13.18
C ASP A 301 -21.83 -10.86 -13.95
N SER A 302 -22.71 -9.84 -13.95
CA SER A 302 -23.95 -9.88 -14.72
C SER A 302 -23.76 -9.78 -16.24
N LEU A 303 -22.71 -9.08 -16.70
CA LEU A 303 -22.42 -8.83 -18.12
C LEU A 303 -21.56 -9.93 -18.74
N VAL A 304 -20.67 -10.52 -17.94
CA VAL A 304 -19.76 -11.57 -18.37
C VAL A 304 -20.55 -12.87 -18.56
N ARG A 305 -20.37 -13.51 -19.71
CA ARG A 305 -20.89 -14.85 -19.94
C ARG A 305 -20.01 -15.83 -19.18
N SER A 306 -20.65 -16.66 -18.35
CA SER A 306 -19.94 -17.74 -17.65
C SER A 306 -19.14 -18.57 -18.67
N HIS A 307 -17.84 -18.68 -18.43
CA HIS A 307 -16.93 -19.41 -19.29
C HIS A 307 -15.93 -20.19 -18.43
N PRO A 308 -15.69 -21.48 -18.69
CA PRO A 308 -14.89 -22.35 -17.80
C PRO A 308 -13.42 -21.93 -17.67
N ARG A 309 -12.92 -21.12 -18.61
CA ARG A 309 -11.54 -20.57 -18.63
C ARG A 309 -11.44 -19.13 -18.14
N LEU A 310 -12.50 -18.61 -17.51
CA LEU A 310 -12.56 -17.26 -16.95
C LEU A 310 -12.91 -17.34 -15.46
N PHE A 311 -12.06 -16.75 -14.63
CA PHE A 311 -12.30 -16.57 -13.20
C PHE A 311 -12.44 -15.07 -12.92
N LEU A 312 -13.60 -14.67 -12.39
CA LEU A 312 -13.88 -13.29 -12.01
C LEU A 312 -13.67 -13.11 -10.50
N SER A 313 -13.05 -12.01 -10.09
CA SER A 313 -12.83 -11.65 -8.69
C SER A 313 -13.21 -10.20 -8.45
N PRO A 314 -13.76 -9.86 -7.27
CA PRO A 314 -13.85 -8.48 -6.83
C PRO A 314 -12.45 -7.88 -6.64
#